data_AF-A0A1B3N522-F1
#
_entry.id   AF-A0A1B3N522-F1
#
_cell.length_a   1.000
_cell.length_b   1.000
_cell.length_c   1.000
_cell.angle_alpha   90.00
_cell.angle_beta   90.00
_cell.angle_gamma   90.00
#
_symmetry.space_group_name_H-M   'P 1'
#
loop_
_entity.id
_entity.type
_entity.pdbx_description
1 polymer ?
#
loop_
_entity_poly.entity_id
_entity_poly.type
_entity_poly.pdbx_seq_one_letter_code
_entity_poly.pdbx_strand_id
1 'polypeptide(L)'
;MSKPKPPHDFDENPEWTEEDFRLARPADELFDAERIALLVRQPGRPKGSTKADSKQQVALRLDRDVIEKFKAAGPGWQTRMNDALRRAAGL
;
A
#
# COMPACT_ATOMS: atom_id res chain seq x y z
N MET A 1 1.60 11.52 5.99
CA MET A 1 2.95 11.63 6.56
C MET A 1 3.92 11.80 5.40
N SER A 2 4.58 12.96 5.31
CA SER A 2 5.65 13.17 4.33
C SER A 2 6.82 12.26 4.70
N LYS A 3 7.51 11.68 3.71
CA LYS A 3 8.71 10.90 4.01
C LYS A 3 9.78 11.81 4.61
N PRO A 4 10.59 11.34 5.57
CA PRO A 4 11.72 12.11 6.07
C PRO A 4 12.69 12.42 4.92
N LYS A 5 13.32 13.59 5.00
CA LYS A 5 14.38 13.97 4.06
C LYS A 5 15.54 12.98 4.22
N PRO A 6 16.14 12.46 3.13
CA PRO A 6 17.33 11.64 3.21
C PRO A 6 18.47 12.37 3.95
N PRO A 7 19.40 11.63 4.57
CA PRO A 7 20.66 12.18 5.09
C PRO A 7 21.41 13.02 4.05
N HIS A 8 22.26 13.93 4.50
CA HIS A 8 22.98 14.88 3.65
C HIS A 8 24.01 14.20 2.72
N ASP A 9 24.48 13.03 3.11
CA ASP A 9 25.48 12.18 2.45
C ASP A 9 24.83 11.07 1.60
N PHE A 10 23.52 11.12 1.38
CA PHE A 10 22.81 10.08 0.62
C PHE A 10 23.41 9.84 -0.78
N ASP A 11 23.87 10.92 -1.42
CA ASP A 11 24.47 10.87 -2.76
C ASP A 11 25.98 10.52 -2.72
N GLU A 12 26.60 10.41 -1.54
CA GLU A 12 28.03 10.08 -1.35
C GLU A 12 28.30 8.58 -1.18
N ASN A 13 27.26 7.72 -1.21
CA ASN A 13 27.43 6.28 -1.07
C ASN A 13 28.23 5.73 -2.27
N PRO A 14 29.38 5.05 -2.05
CA PRO A 14 30.18 4.52 -3.13
C PRO A 14 29.42 3.49 -3.97
N GLU A 15 29.75 3.43 -5.26
CA GLU A 15 29.27 2.36 -6.12
C GLU A 15 29.77 1.01 -5.61
N TRP A 16 28.90 0.00 -5.65
CA TRP A 16 29.29 -1.36 -5.28
C TRP A 16 30.24 -1.93 -6.33
N THR A 17 31.37 -2.42 -5.86
CA THR A 17 32.35 -3.13 -6.67
C THR A 17 32.02 -4.62 -6.75
N GLU A 18 32.68 -5.34 -7.66
CA GLU A 18 32.57 -6.80 -7.76
C GLU A 18 32.99 -7.52 -6.46
N GLU A 19 33.96 -6.95 -5.73
CA GLU A 19 34.39 -7.47 -4.43
C GLU A 19 33.27 -7.35 -3.40
N ASP A 20 32.54 -6.24 -3.40
CA ASP A 20 31.40 -6.02 -2.49
C ASP A 20 30.28 -7.04 -2.75
N PHE A 21 29.99 -7.34 -4.02
CA PHE A 21 29.04 -8.39 -4.38
C PHE A 21 29.52 -9.77 -3.94
N ARG A 22 30.81 -10.05 -4.01
CA ARG A 22 31.37 -11.33 -3.55
C ARG A 22 31.28 -11.50 -2.04
N LEU A 23 31.43 -10.42 -1.28
CA LEU A 23 31.32 -10.40 0.17
C LEU A 23 29.87 -10.30 0.67
N ALA A 24 28.91 -10.05 -0.23
CA ALA A 24 27.51 -9.94 0.12
C ALA A 24 26.99 -11.25 0.73
N ARG A 25 26.25 -11.12 1.84
CA ARG A 25 25.66 -12.26 2.56
C ARG A 25 24.13 -12.23 2.45
N PRO A 26 23.47 -13.41 2.44
CA PRO A 26 22.02 -13.50 2.52
C PRO A 26 21.47 -12.76 3.74
N ALA A 27 20.31 -12.11 3.58
CA ALA A 27 19.72 -11.29 4.63
C ALA A 27 19.37 -12.11 5.88
N ASP A 28 18.93 -13.36 5.72
CA ASP A 28 18.56 -14.31 6.78
C ASP A 28 19.75 -14.76 7.63
N GLU A 29 20.98 -14.55 7.17
CA GLU A 29 22.18 -14.73 8.00
C GLU A 29 22.51 -13.51 8.87
N LEU A 30 21.93 -12.34 8.59
CA LEU A 30 22.26 -11.06 9.22
C LEU A 30 21.14 -10.52 10.11
N PHE A 31 19.90 -10.90 9.84
CA PHE A 31 18.71 -10.38 10.51
C PHE A 31 17.84 -11.49 11.09
N ASP A 32 17.11 -11.17 12.16
CA ASP A 32 16.10 -12.06 12.73
C ASP A 32 14.87 -12.21 11.81
N ALA A 33 14.03 -13.19 12.12
CA ALA A 33 12.83 -13.50 11.33
C ALA A 33 11.85 -12.32 11.21
N GLU A 34 11.77 -11.47 12.25
CA GLU A 34 10.89 -10.29 12.25
C GLU A 34 11.37 -9.24 11.25
N ARG A 35 12.68 -8.94 11.24
CA ARG A 35 13.27 -8.03 10.26
C ARG A 35 13.25 -8.60 8.83
N ILE A 36 13.44 -9.91 8.67
CA ILE A 36 13.30 -10.56 7.37
C ILE A 36 11.89 -10.41 6.81
N ALA A 37 10.86 -10.58 7.64
CA ALA A 37 9.47 -10.42 7.23
C ALA A 37 9.14 -9.00 6.71
N LEU A 38 9.87 -7.98 7.17
CA LEU A 38 9.73 -6.59 6.70
C LEU A 38 10.43 -6.31 5.36
N LEU A 39 11.51 -7.05 5.05
CA LEU A 39 12.27 -6.93 3.79
C LEU A 39 11.58 -7.69 2.63
N VAL A 40 10.84 -8.76 2.96
CA VAL A 40 10.04 -9.50 1.99
C VAL A 40 8.83 -8.66 1.60
N ARG A 41 8.86 -8.12 0.38
CA ARG A 41 7.74 -7.41 -0.23
C ARG A 41 6.55 -8.38 -0.33
N GLN A 42 5.60 -8.26 0.61
CA GLN A 42 4.38 -9.06 0.62
C GLN A 42 3.69 -8.97 -0.76
N PRO A 43 3.50 -10.09 -1.48
CA PRO A 43 2.84 -10.06 -2.76
C PRO A 43 1.40 -9.55 -2.62
N GLY A 44 0.97 -8.68 -3.53
CA GLY A 44 -0.45 -8.56 -3.88
C GLY A 44 -1.33 -7.56 -3.12
N ARG A 45 -0.91 -6.92 -2.02
CA ARG A 45 -1.78 -5.94 -1.34
C ARG A 45 -1.49 -4.48 -1.75
N PRO A 46 -2.49 -3.75 -2.29
CA PRO A 46 -2.38 -2.31 -2.49
C PRO A 46 -2.04 -1.60 -1.17
N LYS A 47 -1.16 -0.59 -1.24
CA LYS A 47 -0.82 0.25 -0.08
C LYS A 47 -2.11 0.77 0.58
N GLY A 48 -2.30 0.48 1.87
CA GLY A 48 -3.47 0.93 2.65
C GLY A 48 -4.48 -0.16 3.00
N SER A 49 -4.41 -1.34 2.38
CA SER A 49 -5.26 -2.50 2.69
C SER A 49 -4.92 -3.20 4.01
N THR A 50 -3.81 -2.85 4.65
CA THR A 50 -3.39 -3.37 5.97
C THR A 50 -3.64 -2.37 7.10
N LYS A 51 -4.22 -1.20 6.81
CA LYS A 51 -4.56 -0.27 7.89
C LYS A 51 -5.75 -0.77 8.69
N ALA A 52 -5.75 -0.51 9.99
CA ALA A 52 -6.87 -0.82 10.89
C ALA A 52 -8.18 -0.14 10.45
N ASP A 53 -8.10 1.02 9.81
CA ASP A 53 -9.22 1.80 9.26
C ASP A 53 -9.42 1.60 7.74
N SER A 54 -8.88 0.51 7.19
CA SER A 54 -9.00 0.23 5.75
C SER A 54 -10.44 -0.08 5.35
N LYS A 55 -10.79 0.23 4.10
CA LYS A 55 -12.10 -0.11 3.52
C LYS A 55 -12.27 -1.63 3.51
N GLN A 56 -13.34 -2.13 4.11
CA GLN A 56 -13.67 -3.54 4.08
C GLN A 56 -14.37 -3.90 2.77
N GLN A 57 -13.84 -4.91 2.06
CA GLN A 57 -14.54 -5.49 0.91
C GLN A 57 -15.64 -6.42 1.43
N VAL A 58 -16.88 -6.15 1.05
CA VAL A 58 -18.05 -6.97 1.38
C VAL A 58 -18.78 -7.39 0.11
N ALA A 59 -19.42 -8.55 0.12
CA ALA A 59 -20.32 -8.98 -0.95
C ALA A 59 -21.71 -8.37 -0.72
N LEU A 60 -22.03 -7.28 -1.42
CA LEU A 60 -23.31 -6.58 -1.34
C LEU A 60 -24.02 -6.63 -2.70
N ARG A 61 -25.32 -6.93 -2.71
CA ARG A 61 -26.18 -6.76 -3.90
C ARG A 61 -26.82 -5.39 -3.86
N LEU A 62 -26.68 -4.63 -4.93
CA LEU A 62 -27.28 -3.33 -5.14
C LEU A 62 -28.12 -3.39 -6.42
N ASP A 63 -29.15 -2.55 -6.50
CA ASP A 63 -29.93 -2.41 -7.71
C ASP A 63 -29.06 -1.92 -8.87
N ARG A 64 -29.36 -2.42 -10.07
CA ARG A 64 -28.54 -2.16 -11.26
C ARG A 64 -28.51 -0.68 -11.60
N ASP A 65 -29.63 0.00 -11.50
CA ASP A 65 -29.77 1.43 -11.80
C ASP A 65 -28.93 2.30 -10.85
N VAL A 66 -28.83 1.94 -9.57
CA VAL A 66 -27.94 2.59 -8.60
C VAL A 66 -26.50 2.48 -9.05
N ILE A 67 -26.02 1.28 -9.41
CA ILE A 67 -24.65 1.07 -9.87
C ILE A 67 -24.37 1.91 -11.14
N GLU A 68 -25.26 1.86 -12.12
CA GLU A 68 -25.09 2.59 -13.38
C GLU A 68 -25.12 4.10 -13.17
N LYS A 69 -25.97 4.61 -12.26
CA LYS A 69 -26.00 6.03 -11.89
C LYS A 69 -24.66 6.51 -11.35
N PHE A 70 -24.02 5.75 -10.46
CA PHE A 70 -22.71 6.14 -9.94
C PHE A 70 -21.61 6.00 -11.00
N LYS A 71 -21.58 4.91 -11.76
CA LYS A 71 -20.59 4.70 -12.85
C LYS A 71 -20.64 5.80 -13.90
N ALA A 72 -21.83 6.28 -14.26
CA ALA A 72 -22.00 7.36 -15.23
C ALA A 72 -21.29 8.66 -14.84
N ALA A 73 -21.01 8.88 -13.55
CA ALA A 73 -20.21 10.02 -13.08
C ALA A 73 -18.69 9.85 -13.31
N GLY A 74 -18.25 8.76 -13.94
CA GLY A 74 -16.86 8.54 -14.35
C GLY A 74 -15.92 8.09 -13.22
N PRO A 75 -14.60 8.29 -13.37
CA PRO A 75 -13.61 7.91 -12.37
C PRO A 75 -13.97 8.39 -10.94
N GLY A 76 -13.68 7.55 -9.95
CA GLY A 76 -14.00 7.83 -8.54
C GLY A 76 -15.46 7.55 -8.14
N TRP A 77 -16.27 6.91 -8.99
CA TRP A 77 -17.66 6.60 -8.67
C TRP A 77 -17.83 5.76 -7.40
N GLN A 78 -16.92 4.81 -7.15
CA GLN A 78 -16.95 4.00 -5.92
C GLN A 78 -16.72 4.85 -4.67
N THR A 79 -15.84 5.86 -4.75
CA THR A 79 -15.62 6.81 -3.65
C THR A 79 -16.88 7.62 -3.38
N ARG A 80 -17.51 8.18 -4.43
CA ARG A 80 -18.77 8.92 -4.28
C ARG A 80 -19.90 8.07 -3.71
N MET A 81 -19.98 6.81 -4.13
CA MET A 81 -20.95 5.84 -3.60
C MET A 81 -20.69 5.58 -2.10
N ASN A 82 -19.44 5.34 -1.71
CA ASN A 82 -19.07 5.20 -0.31
C ASN A 82 -19.42 6.44 0.51
N ASP A 83 -19.16 7.65 0.00
CA ASP A 83 -19.50 8.89 0.71
C ASP A 83 -21.02 9.07 0.87
N ALA A 84 -21.81 8.65 -0.11
CA ALA A 84 -23.27 8.63 0.01
C ALA A 84 -23.74 7.65 1.09
N LEU A 85 -23.16 6.45 1.15
CA LEU A 85 -23.46 5.47 2.20
C LEU A 85 -23.08 5.98 3.59
N ARG A 86 -21.93 6.66 3.72
CA ARG A 86 -21.52 7.30 4.98
C ARG A 86 -22.53 8.34 5.43
N ARG A 87 -22.91 9.28 4.55
CA ARG A 87 -23.93 10.30 4.86
C ARG A 87 -25.26 9.67 5.27
N ALA A 88 -25.72 8.65 4.56
CA ALA A 88 -26.96 7.95 4.89
C ALA A 88 -26.90 7.23 6.26
N ALA A 89 -25.72 6.77 6.67
CA ALA A 89 -25.47 6.16 7.97
C ALA A 89 -25.17 7.17 9.10
N GLY A 90 -25.08 8.48 8.79
CA GLY A 90 -24.70 9.52 9.76
C GLY A 90 -23.19 9.58 10.09
N LEU A 91 -22.34 9.14 9.15
CA LEU A 91 -20.87 9.08 9.27
C LEU A 91 -20.12 10.12 8.41
#